data_AF-A0A8S9LQ78-F1
#
_entry.id   AF-A0A8S9LQ78-F1
#
_cell.length_a   1.000
_cell.length_b   1.000
_cell.length_c   1.000
_cell.angle_alpha   90.00
_cell.angle_beta   90.00
_cell.angle_gamma   90.00
#
_symmetry.space_group_name_H-M   'P 1'
#
loop_
_entity.id
_entity.type
_entity.pdbx_description
1 polymer ?
#
loop_
_entity_poly.entity_id
_entity_poly.type
_entity_poly.pdbx_seq_one_letter_code
_entity_poly.pdbx_strand_id
1 'polypeptide(L)'
;MEETFGCEYELFIEFTGLISWCRGASIGWHSDDNRQYLKQRDFSAVCYLNSYVKDFKGGLFRFQSGEPATIAPSAGDVIMYTADDRNIHSVDEVTDGERLTLAMWFTRDSSHDEDSNLISRLSQCASPEFPLPLPASANMYWFCPHQHANLNTGFDICVARLHLLGFDVHSLQEEDRSLDASEQLMGLVQLAKGGELLARKFTNVLHALQVVQFCHWKASELKTSKVGSDAVEEVKAMSRPQLETINALNAVFLPDEGLVTTTFGYLCSNGEEKDSLNLTDASSAIASWEEYTCKLLKELLSSLPQWETYQTLHKVESG
;
A
#
# COMPACT_ATOMS: atom_id res chain seq x y z
N MET A 1 -1.72 -8.91 -24.27
CA MET A 1 -3.05 -9.46 -24.00
C MET A 1 -3.89 -9.50 -25.27
N GLU A 2 -4.18 -8.35 -25.87
CA GLU A 2 -5.09 -8.29 -27.02
C GLU A 2 -4.68 -9.17 -28.21
N GLU A 3 -3.42 -9.06 -28.66
CA GLU A 3 -2.87 -9.91 -29.73
C GLU A 3 -2.96 -11.42 -29.37
N THR A 4 -2.76 -11.76 -28.09
CA THR A 4 -2.82 -13.15 -27.61
C THR A 4 -4.23 -13.73 -27.72
N PHE A 5 -5.26 -12.91 -27.55
CA PHE A 5 -6.66 -13.32 -27.58
C PHE A 5 -7.40 -12.90 -28.87
N GLY A 6 -6.70 -12.27 -29.83
CA GLY A 6 -7.26 -11.79 -31.09
C GLY A 6 -8.37 -10.76 -30.89
N CYS A 7 -8.12 -9.78 -30.02
CA CYS A 7 -9.10 -8.77 -29.61
C CYS A 7 -8.51 -7.36 -29.56
N GLU A 8 -7.68 -7.05 -30.54
CA GLU A 8 -6.99 -5.78 -30.68
C GLU A 8 -7.97 -4.60 -30.68
N TYR A 9 -7.74 -3.63 -29.80
CA TYR A 9 -8.57 -2.43 -29.62
C TYR A 9 -10.01 -2.69 -29.15
N GLU A 10 -10.28 -3.89 -28.60
CA GLU A 10 -11.61 -4.28 -28.13
C GLU A 10 -11.68 -4.38 -26.60
N LEU A 11 -10.57 -4.14 -25.88
CA LEU A 11 -10.53 -4.28 -24.42
C LEU A 11 -10.51 -2.95 -23.68
N PHE A 12 -11.32 -2.91 -22.63
CA PHE A 12 -11.34 -1.87 -21.60
C PHE A 12 -10.92 -2.49 -20.27
N ILE A 13 -10.29 -1.68 -19.41
CA ILE A 13 -9.95 -2.13 -18.06
C ILE A 13 -11.22 -1.99 -17.21
N GLU A 14 -11.71 -3.10 -16.69
CA GLU A 14 -12.90 -3.11 -15.82
C GLU A 14 -12.56 -2.74 -14.38
N PHE A 15 -11.42 -3.24 -13.91
CA PHE A 15 -10.94 -2.95 -12.57
C PHE A 15 -9.44 -3.24 -12.46
N THR A 16 -8.72 -2.36 -11.76
CA THR A 16 -7.33 -2.55 -11.37
C THR A 16 -7.21 -2.60 -9.84
N GLY A 17 -6.54 -3.64 -9.33
CA GLY A 17 -6.29 -3.83 -7.90
C GLY A 17 -4.82 -4.05 -7.59
N LEU A 18 -4.24 -3.22 -6.73
CA LEU A 18 -2.98 -3.53 -6.05
C LEU A 18 -3.30 -4.36 -4.80
N ILE A 19 -2.91 -5.63 -4.81
CA ILE A 19 -3.32 -6.60 -3.79
C ILE A 19 -2.11 -7.11 -3.02
N SER A 20 -2.20 -7.00 -1.70
CA SER A 20 -1.31 -7.69 -0.77
C SER A 20 -2.01 -8.88 -0.14
N TRP A 21 -1.37 -10.04 -0.23
CA TRP A 21 -1.75 -11.26 0.49
C TRP A 21 -0.70 -11.52 1.57
N CYS A 22 -1.07 -11.25 2.83
CA CYS A 22 -0.24 -11.59 3.98
C CYS A 22 -0.38 -13.07 4.36
N ARG A 23 0.48 -13.54 5.27
CA ARG A 23 0.39 -14.90 5.81
C ARG A 23 -1.02 -15.27 6.27
N GLY A 24 -1.48 -16.46 5.90
CA GLY A 24 -2.81 -16.98 6.19
C GLY A 24 -3.87 -16.62 5.14
N ALA A 25 -3.59 -15.66 4.24
CA ALA A 25 -4.52 -15.31 3.18
C ALA A 25 -4.50 -16.39 2.08
N SER A 26 -5.70 -16.78 1.62
CA SER A 26 -5.93 -17.72 0.52
C SER A 26 -7.27 -17.45 -0.16
N ILE A 27 -7.45 -17.93 -1.39
CA ILE A 27 -8.75 -17.94 -2.05
C ILE A 27 -8.98 -19.29 -2.73
N GLY A 28 -10.13 -19.89 -2.44
CA GLY A 28 -10.52 -21.18 -3.00
C GLY A 28 -10.82 -21.12 -4.49
N TRP A 29 -11.17 -22.27 -5.06
CA TRP A 29 -11.48 -22.40 -6.48
C TRP A 29 -12.62 -21.50 -6.94
N HIS A 30 -12.37 -20.68 -7.95
CA HIS A 30 -13.34 -19.79 -8.56
C HIS A 30 -12.96 -19.43 -10.02
N SER A 31 -13.93 -18.94 -10.78
CA SER A 31 -13.68 -18.09 -11.96
C SER A 31 -13.87 -16.62 -11.57
N ASP A 32 -13.26 -15.71 -12.33
CA ASP A 32 -13.34 -14.27 -12.08
C ASP A 32 -14.73 -13.69 -12.42
N ASP A 33 -15.50 -14.38 -13.25
CA ASP A 33 -16.87 -14.06 -13.65
C ASP A 33 -17.95 -14.74 -12.78
N ASN A 34 -17.59 -15.37 -11.67
CA ASN A 34 -18.45 -16.31 -10.94
C ASN A 34 -19.73 -15.73 -10.29
N ARG A 35 -19.91 -14.40 -10.31
CA ARG A 35 -21.06 -13.69 -9.72
C ARG A 35 -21.69 -12.77 -10.74
N GLN A 36 -22.99 -12.50 -10.59
CA GLN A 36 -23.76 -11.70 -11.55
C GLN A 36 -23.14 -10.32 -11.83
N TYR A 37 -22.60 -9.65 -10.80
CA TYR A 37 -21.96 -8.33 -10.93
C TYR A 37 -20.51 -8.38 -11.45
N LEU A 38 -20.00 -9.57 -11.76
CA LEU A 38 -18.66 -9.80 -12.33
C LEU A 38 -18.74 -10.39 -13.75
N LYS A 39 -19.95 -10.64 -14.27
CA LYS A 39 -20.15 -11.33 -15.55
C LYS A 39 -19.66 -10.56 -16.77
N GLN A 40 -19.39 -9.27 -16.62
CA GLN A 40 -18.80 -8.42 -17.64
C GLN A 40 -17.31 -8.70 -17.89
N ARG A 41 -16.64 -9.48 -17.05
CA ARG A 41 -15.21 -9.76 -17.18
C ARG A 41 -14.97 -10.81 -18.26
N ASP A 42 -14.17 -10.46 -19.25
CA ASP A 42 -13.77 -11.36 -20.34
C ASP A 42 -12.39 -11.97 -20.08
N PHE A 43 -11.46 -11.15 -19.57
CA PHE A 43 -10.07 -11.55 -19.35
C PHE A 43 -9.54 -11.04 -18.02
N SER A 44 -8.43 -11.63 -17.59
CA SER A 44 -7.75 -11.26 -16.35
C SER A 44 -6.24 -11.33 -16.56
N ALA A 45 -5.53 -10.41 -15.91
CA ALA A 45 -4.09 -10.43 -15.80
C ALA A 45 -3.67 -10.29 -14.35
N VAL A 46 -2.62 -11.01 -13.97
CA VAL A 46 -1.96 -10.84 -12.67
C VAL A 46 -0.48 -10.61 -12.92
N CYS A 47 -0.02 -9.40 -12.61
CA CYS A 47 1.38 -9.01 -12.62
C CYS A 47 1.96 -9.15 -11.21
N TYR A 48 3.05 -9.92 -11.09
CA TYR A 48 3.71 -10.16 -9.81
C TYR A 48 4.72 -9.06 -9.49
N LEU A 49 4.60 -8.45 -8.31
CA LEU A 49 5.47 -7.36 -7.89
C LEU A 49 6.65 -7.84 -7.04
N ASN A 50 6.60 -9.10 -6.60
CA ASN A 50 7.67 -9.77 -5.87
C ASN A 50 7.71 -11.27 -6.20
N SER A 51 8.78 -11.96 -5.78
CA SER A 51 9.15 -13.28 -6.29
C SER A 51 8.87 -14.39 -5.26
N TYR A 52 8.39 -15.54 -5.76
CA TYR A 52 8.20 -16.75 -4.96
C TYR A 52 9.56 -17.31 -4.47
N VAL A 53 9.57 -17.93 -3.28
CA VAL A 53 10.73 -18.39 -2.51
C VAL A 53 11.62 -17.27 -1.97
N LYS A 54 11.85 -16.21 -2.75
CA LYS A 54 12.68 -15.07 -2.35
C LYS A 54 11.95 -14.13 -1.40
N ASP A 55 10.72 -13.73 -1.74
CA ASP A 55 9.98 -12.68 -1.02
C ASP A 55 8.74 -13.24 -0.29
N PHE A 56 8.14 -14.32 -0.80
CA PHE A 56 7.04 -15.03 -0.16
C PHE A 56 7.07 -16.56 -0.42
N LYS A 57 6.38 -17.34 0.43
CA LYS A 57 6.15 -18.79 0.27
C LYS A 57 4.67 -19.13 0.45
N GLY A 58 4.25 -20.30 -0.05
CA GLY A 58 2.83 -20.57 -0.28
C GLY A 58 2.28 -19.60 -1.34
N GLY A 59 0.99 -19.25 -1.28
CA GLY A 59 0.46 -18.17 -2.14
C GLY A 59 0.50 -18.47 -3.64
N LEU A 60 0.66 -19.73 -4.03
CA LEU A 60 0.83 -20.10 -5.44
C LEU A 60 -0.52 -20.02 -6.15
N PHE A 61 -0.51 -19.41 -7.33
CA PHE A 61 -1.66 -19.38 -8.21
C PHE A 61 -1.79 -20.71 -8.94
N ARG A 62 -2.97 -21.33 -8.89
CA ARG A 62 -3.22 -22.65 -9.47
C ARG A 62 -4.41 -22.60 -10.41
N PHE A 63 -4.28 -23.25 -11.57
CA PHE A 63 -5.41 -23.55 -12.43
C PHE A 63 -5.91 -24.97 -12.13
N GLN A 64 -7.23 -25.16 -12.15
CA GLN A 64 -7.85 -26.47 -11.93
C GLN A 64 -7.58 -27.43 -13.10
N SER A 65 -7.39 -26.88 -14.30
CA SER A 65 -7.06 -27.60 -15.53
C SER A 65 -6.20 -26.77 -16.46
N GLY A 66 -5.41 -27.42 -17.31
CA GLY A 66 -4.49 -26.75 -18.25
C GLY A 66 -3.03 -26.77 -17.78
N GLU A 67 -2.14 -26.27 -18.61
CA GLU A 67 -0.70 -26.19 -18.33
C GLU A 67 -0.17 -24.77 -18.58
N PRO A 68 0.66 -24.22 -17.68
CA PRO A 68 1.07 -24.80 -16.40
C PRO A 68 -0.05 -24.78 -15.36
N ALA A 69 -0.25 -25.88 -14.63
CA ALA A 69 -1.28 -25.96 -13.57
C ALA A 69 -0.96 -25.14 -12.31
N THR A 70 0.31 -24.74 -12.10
CA THR A 70 0.75 -23.96 -10.95
C THR A 70 1.82 -22.97 -11.37
N ILE A 71 1.68 -21.72 -10.92
CA ILE A 71 2.56 -20.63 -11.28
C ILE A 71 3.52 -20.34 -10.12
N ALA A 72 4.82 -20.49 -10.36
CA ALA A 72 5.89 -20.06 -9.46
C ALA A 72 6.52 -18.77 -10.01
N PRO A 73 6.01 -17.58 -9.61
CA PRO A 73 6.34 -16.31 -10.25
C PRO A 73 7.66 -15.69 -9.77
N SER A 74 8.29 -14.94 -10.66
CA SER A 74 9.29 -13.92 -10.36
C SER A 74 8.68 -12.52 -10.46
N ALA A 75 9.28 -11.53 -9.81
CA ALA A 75 8.86 -10.14 -9.95
C ALA A 75 8.93 -9.70 -11.43
N GLY A 76 7.84 -9.10 -11.92
CA GLY A 76 7.64 -8.71 -13.32
C GLY A 76 6.95 -9.77 -14.19
N ASP A 77 6.79 -11.01 -13.71
CA ASP A 77 6.01 -12.02 -14.45
C ASP A 77 4.54 -11.60 -14.52
N VAL A 78 3.91 -11.87 -15.67
CA VAL A 78 2.50 -11.63 -15.91
C VAL A 78 1.84 -12.91 -16.38
N ILE A 79 0.76 -13.30 -15.72
CA ILE A 79 -0.16 -14.33 -16.23
C ILE A 79 -1.40 -13.66 -16.81
N MET A 80 -1.92 -14.22 -17.90
CA MET A 80 -3.13 -13.75 -18.57
C MET A 80 -4.02 -14.93 -18.91
N TYR A 81 -5.31 -14.83 -18.63
CA TYR A 81 -6.27 -15.93 -18.82
C TYR A 81 -7.69 -15.38 -19.05
N THR A 82 -8.61 -16.22 -19.54
CA THR A 82 -10.03 -15.84 -19.67
C THR A 82 -10.68 -15.84 -18.29
N ALA A 83 -11.56 -14.89 -18.01
CA ALA A 83 -12.16 -14.74 -16.68
C ALA A 83 -13.23 -15.80 -16.35
N ASP A 84 -13.64 -16.60 -17.33
CA ASP A 84 -14.73 -17.57 -17.24
C ASP A 84 -14.32 -18.93 -16.66
N ASP A 85 -15.28 -19.85 -16.61
CA ASP A 85 -15.14 -21.19 -16.03
C ASP A 85 -14.17 -22.13 -16.77
N ARG A 86 -13.61 -21.70 -17.91
CA ARG A 86 -12.51 -22.41 -18.58
C ARG A 86 -11.20 -22.31 -17.80
N ASN A 87 -11.03 -21.27 -16.99
CA ASN A 87 -9.84 -21.00 -16.19
C ASN A 87 -10.17 -20.87 -14.70
N ILE A 88 -10.88 -21.86 -14.15
CA ILE A 88 -11.09 -21.94 -12.69
C ILE A 88 -9.73 -22.02 -12.00
N HIS A 89 -9.53 -21.15 -11.03
CA HIS A 89 -8.25 -20.99 -10.35
C HIS A 89 -8.40 -20.73 -8.86
N SER A 90 -7.29 -20.84 -8.14
CA SER A 90 -7.19 -20.58 -6.70
C SER A 90 -5.83 -19.99 -6.37
N VAL A 91 -5.70 -19.43 -5.17
CA VAL A 91 -4.41 -19.07 -4.58
C VAL A 91 -4.28 -19.81 -3.26
N ASP A 92 -3.27 -20.67 -3.18
CA ASP A 92 -2.93 -21.41 -1.95
C ASP A 92 -2.62 -20.43 -0.80
N GLU A 93 -2.70 -20.89 0.44
CA GLU A 93 -2.36 -20.05 1.60
C GLU A 93 -0.93 -19.50 1.52
N VAL A 94 -0.77 -18.19 1.73
CA VAL A 94 0.54 -17.59 1.96
C VAL A 94 1.06 -18.06 3.32
N THR A 95 2.22 -18.71 3.33
CA THR A 95 2.78 -19.34 4.55
C THR A 95 3.90 -18.53 5.17
N ASP A 96 4.55 -17.66 4.40
CA ASP A 96 5.67 -16.81 4.82
C ASP A 96 5.76 -15.60 3.86
N GLY A 97 6.08 -14.42 4.38
CA GLY A 97 6.15 -13.19 3.59
C GLY A 97 4.80 -12.59 3.19
N GLU A 98 4.87 -11.64 2.25
CA GLU A 98 3.73 -10.90 1.71
C GLU A 98 3.72 -11.06 0.19
N ARG A 99 2.67 -11.63 -0.41
CA ARG A 99 2.56 -11.79 -1.87
C ARG A 99 1.91 -10.53 -2.46
N LEU A 100 2.64 -9.82 -3.31
CA LEU A 100 2.22 -8.55 -3.90
C LEU A 100 1.93 -8.71 -5.39
N THR A 101 0.72 -8.32 -5.80
CA THR A 101 0.31 -8.39 -7.21
C THR A 101 -0.48 -7.18 -7.64
N LEU A 102 -0.31 -6.77 -8.89
CA LEU A 102 -1.25 -5.93 -9.62
C LEU A 102 -2.18 -6.86 -10.41
N ALA A 103 -3.43 -6.98 -9.96
CA ALA A 103 -4.46 -7.74 -10.63
C ALA A 103 -5.32 -6.79 -11.48
N MET A 104 -5.59 -7.18 -12.72
CA MET A 104 -6.36 -6.40 -13.68
C MET A 104 -7.42 -7.30 -14.30
N TRP A 105 -8.63 -6.77 -14.42
CA TRP A 105 -9.73 -7.43 -15.11
C TRP A 105 -10.13 -6.59 -16.31
N PHE A 106 -10.42 -7.26 -17.41
CA PHE A 106 -10.73 -6.63 -18.69
C PHE A 106 -12.11 -7.04 -19.17
N THR A 107 -12.76 -6.13 -19.87
CA THR A 107 -14.07 -6.30 -20.46
C THR A 107 -14.05 -5.83 -21.90
N ARG A 108 -14.92 -6.39 -22.72
CA ARG A 108 -15.24 -5.91 -24.08
C ARG A 108 -16.41 -4.92 -24.10
N ASP A 109 -17.06 -4.72 -22.96
CA ASP A 109 -18.16 -3.77 -22.79
C ASP A 109 -17.63 -2.46 -22.18
N SER A 110 -17.48 -1.43 -23.01
CA SER A 110 -16.98 -0.12 -22.62
C SER A 110 -17.80 0.56 -21.53
N SER A 111 -19.04 0.14 -21.27
CA SER A 111 -19.84 0.69 -20.17
C SER A 111 -19.30 0.33 -18.78
N HIS A 112 -18.38 -0.64 -18.70
CA HIS A 112 -17.70 -1.05 -17.47
C HIS A 112 -16.25 -0.57 -17.40
N ASP A 113 -15.83 0.36 -18.27
CA ASP A 113 -14.49 0.95 -18.21
C ASP A 113 -14.27 1.72 -16.89
N GLU A 114 -13.20 1.39 -16.17
CA GLU A 114 -12.85 2.02 -14.90
C GLU A 114 -12.41 3.48 -15.06
N ASP A 115 -11.87 3.86 -16.23
CA ASP A 115 -11.32 5.19 -16.48
C ASP A 115 -12.37 6.28 -16.24
N SER A 116 -13.58 6.11 -16.78
CA SER A 116 -14.67 7.08 -16.64
C SER A 116 -15.03 7.34 -15.17
N ASN A 117 -15.07 6.28 -14.35
CA ASN A 117 -15.35 6.37 -12.92
C ASN A 117 -14.21 7.04 -12.15
N LEU A 118 -12.97 6.69 -12.51
CA LEU A 118 -11.78 7.24 -11.85
C LEU A 118 -11.61 8.73 -12.17
N ILE A 119 -11.77 9.13 -13.42
CA ILE A 119 -11.72 10.54 -13.85
C ILE A 119 -12.77 11.35 -13.09
N SER A 120 -14.02 10.86 -13.03
CA SER A 120 -15.09 11.54 -12.27
C SER A 120 -14.74 11.78 -10.80
N ARG A 121 -14.11 10.80 -10.15
CA ARG A 121 -13.64 10.92 -8.75
C ARG A 121 -12.47 11.88 -8.62
N LEU A 122 -11.48 11.78 -9.52
CA LEU A 122 -10.32 12.67 -9.53
C LEU A 122 -10.75 14.13 -9.70
N SER A 123 -11.68 14.43 -10.61
CA SER A 123 -12.22 15.78 -10.80
C SER A 123 -12.90 16.35 -9.56
N GLN A 124 -13.47 15.52 -8.70
CA GLN A 124 -14.11 15.96 -7.45
C GLN A 124 -13.09 16.21 -6.32
N CYS A 125 -11.96 15.49 -6.32
CA CYS A 125 -10.99 15.51 -5.23
C CYS A 125 -9.71 16.30 -5.54
N ALA A 126 -9.47 16.64 -6.80
CA ALA A 126 -8.29 17.35 -7.25
C ALA A 126 -8.31 18.83 -6.81
N SER A 127 -7.81 19.11 -5.61
CA SER A 127 -7.57 20.48 -5.12
C SER A 127 -6.05 20.78 -5.08
N PRO A 128 -5.61 21.99 -5.50
CA PRO A 128 -4.22 22.41 -5.37
C PRO A 128 -3.73 22.52 -3.92
N GLU A 129 -4.64 22.63 -2.95
CA GLU A 129 -4.34 22.97 -1.56
C GLU A 129 -4.00 21.76 -0.69
N PHE A 130 -4.37 20.53 -1.10
CA PHE A 130 -4.15 19.31 -0.33
C PHE A 130 -3.47 18.23 -1.18
N PRO A 131 -2.14 18.07 -1.06
CA PRO A 131 -1.39 17.07 -1.82
C PRO A 131 -1.62 15.63 -1.34
N LEU A 132 -2.39 15.44 -0.25
CA LEU A 132 -2.67 14.14 0.33
C LEU A 132 -4.15 13.79 0.16
N PRO A 133 -4.47 12.59 -0.37
CA PRO A 133 -5.84 12.11 -0.36
C PRO A 133 -6.32 11.96 1.09
N LEU A 134 -7.61 12.19 1.33
CA LEU A 134 -8.21 11.89 2.62
C LEU A 134 -7.97 10.41 2.94
N PRO A 135 -7.42 10.09 4.12
CA PRO A 135 -7.21 8.70 4.50
C PRO A 135 -8.56 7.96 4.55
N ALA A 136 -8.53 6.67 4.20
CA ALA A 136 -9.67 5.79 4.42
C ALA A 136 -10.07 5.76 5.91
N SER A 137 -11.26 5.25 6.21
CA SER A 137 -11.69 5.06 7.59
C SER A 137 -10.72 4.16 8.36
N ALA A 138 -10.50 4.43 9.65
CA ALA A 138 -9.44 3.81 10.43
C ALA A 138 -9.51 2.27 10.48
N ASN A 139 -10.72 1.71 10.42
CA ASN A 139 -10.95 0.26 10.35
C ASN A 139 -10.35 -0.42 9.10
N MET A 140 -10.09 0.33 8.03
CA MET A 140 -9.43 -0.19 6.82
C MET A 140 -7.94 -0.44 7.02
N TYR A 141 -7.33 0.17 8.04
CA TYR A 141 -5.93 -0.05 8.42
C TYR A 141 -5.79 -1.09 9.52
N TRP A 142 -6.88 -1.59 10.10
CA TRP A 142 -6.83 -2.60 11.14
C TRP A 142 -6.73 -4.01 10.53
N PHE A 143 -5.62 -4.69 10.79
CA PHE A 143 -5.45 -6.09 10.42
C PHE A 143 -5.90 -7.00 11.56
N CYS A 144 -6.75 -7.98 11.23
CA CYS A 144 -7.16 -9.04 12.14
C CYS A 144 -6.92 -10.41 11.48
N PRO A 145 -6.01 -11.25 12.00
CA PRO A 145 -5.70 -12.55 11.41
C PRO A 145 -6.86 -13.55 11.52
N HIS A 146 -7.81 -13.38 12.45
CA HIS A 146 -8.89 -14.33 12.71
C HIS A 146 -10.25 -13.62 12.73
N GLN A 147 -11.06 -13.77 11.68
CA GLN A 147 -12.37 -13.14 11.55
C GLN A 147 -13.42 -13.59 12.60
N HIS A 148 -13.08 -14.52 13.50
CA HIS A 148 -14.01 -15.17 14.44
C HIS A 148 -13.60 -15.13 15.93
N ALA A 149 -12.54 -14.42 16.31
CA ALA A 149 -12.16 -14.31 17.72
C ALA A 149 -12.72 -13.01 18.33
N ASN A 150 -13.50 -13.14 19.42
CA ASN A 150 -13.93 -12.04 20.30
C ASN A 150 -12.77 -11.42 21.11
N LEU A 151 -11.55 -11.46 20.57
CA LEU A 151 -10.34 -10.97 21.20
C LEU A 151 -9.79 -9.86 20.29
N ASN A 152 -9.34 -8.76 20.88
CA ASN A 152 -8.63 -7.65 20.21
C ASN A 152 -7.24 -8.10 19.71
N THR A 153 -7.17 -9.21 18.97
CA THR A 153 -5.94 -9.78 18.40
C THR A 153 -5.80 -9.21 17.01
N GLY A 154 -5.19 -8.05 16.90
CA GLY A 154 -4.95 -7.37 15.64
C GLY A 154 -3.94 -6.24 15.84
N PHE A 155 -3.64 -5.54 14.76
CA PHE A 155 -2.75 -4.39 14.80
C PHE A 155 -3.12 -3.38 13.72
N ASP A 156 -2.70 -2.14 13.90
CA ASP A 156 -2.77 -1.14 12.83
C ASP A 156 -1.62 -1.37 11.84
N ILE A 157 -1.95 -1.52 10.56
CA ILE A 157 -1.00 -1.82 9.49
C ILE A 157 0.06 -0.72 9.36
N CYS A 158 -0.31 0.55 9.55
CA CYS A 158 0.62 1.66 9.41
C CYS A 158 1.63 1.68 10.56
N VAL A 159 1.14 1.55 11.79
CA VAL A 159 2.00 1.46 12.99
C VAL A 159 2.90 0.24 12.92
N ALA A 160 2.38 -0.92 12.48
CA ALA A 160 3.14 -2.14 12.33
C ALA A 160 4.29 -2.01 11.31
N ARG A 161 4.03 -1.39 10.17
CA ARG A 161 5.07 -1.14 9.16
C ARG A 161 6.13 -0.14 9.63
N LEU A 162 5.73 0.91 10.36
CA LEU A 162 6.68 1.83 10.99
C LEU A 162 7.56 1.12 12.03
N HIS A 163 6.96 0.28 12.87
CA HIS A 163 7.67 -0.51 13.88
C HIS A 163 8.66 -1.49 13.25
N LEU A 164 8.31 -2.14 12.14
CA LEU A 164 9.25 -2.98 11.38
C LEU A 164 10.46 -2.21 10.85
N LEU A 165 10.33 -0.91 10.61
CA LEU A 165 11.42 0.00 10.23
C LEU A 165 12.14 0.63 11.45
N GLY A 166 11.76 0.23 12.67
CA GLY A 166 12.33 0.69 13.93
C GLY A 166 11.81 2.06 14.39
N PHE A 167 10.67 2.52 13.87
CA PHE A 167 10.03 3.76 14.29
C PHE A 167 8.82 3.48 15.19
N ASP A 168 8.72 4.29 16.24
CA ASP A 168 7.55 4.38 17.11
C ASP A 168 6.71 5.61 16.75
N VAL A 169 5.42 5.58 17.10
CA VAL A 169 4.47 6.66 16.84
C VAL A 169 4.03 7.30 18.15
N HIS A 170 4.13 8.63 18.20
CA HIS A 170 3.61 9.44 19.30
C HIS A 170 2.41 10.25 18.79
N SER A 171 1.21 9.98 19.30
CA SER A 171 0.03 10.80 19.00
C SER A 171 0.03 12.09 19.84
N LEU A 172 -0.31 13.20 19.20
CA LEU A 172 -0.44 14.52 19.83
C LEU A 172 -1.88 14.88 20.18
N GLN A 173 -2.84 14.02 19.87
CA GLN A 173 -4.23 14.22 20.26
C GLN A 173 -4.33 14.05 21.78
N GLU A 174 -4.97 15.02 22.46
CA GLU A 174 -5.13 14.91 23.91
C GLU A 174 -5.84 13.61 24.26
N GLU A 175 -5.52 13.04 25.43
CA GLU A 175 -6.19 11.88 26.03
C GLU A 175 -7.65 12.21 26.39
N ASP A 176 -8.44 12.65 25.41
CA ASP A 176 -9.88 12.68 25.57
C ASP A 176 -10.32 11.22 25.53
N ARG A 177 -10.55 10.65 26.73
CA ARG A 177 -10.95 9.26 26.96
C ARG A 177 -12.28 8.89 26.30
N SER A 178 -12.89 9.82 25.57
CA SER A 178 -14.11 9.65 24.79
C SER A 178 -13.88 9.27 23.31
N LEU A 179 -12.68 9.51 22.76
CA LEU A 179 -12.36 9.21 21.36
C LEU A 179 -11.99 7.74 21.18
N ASP A 180 -12.44 7.14 20.07
CA ASP A 180 -12.00 5.80 19.70
C ASP A 180 -10.48 5.82 19.50
N ALA A 181 -9.78 4.78 19.97
CA ALA A 181 -8.32 4.74 19.87
C ALA A 181 -7.89 4.94 18.41
N SER A 182 -8.64 4.40 17.46
CA SER A 182 -8.37 4.50 16.03
C SER A 182 -8.34 5.95 15.49
N GLU A 183 -9.04 6.88 16.14
CA GLU A 183 -9.03 8.31 15.77
C GLU A 183 -7.71 8.99 16.14
N GLN A 184 -6.99 8.47 17.15
CA GLN A 184 -5.68 9.00 17.59
C GLN A 184 -4.61 8.94 16.50
N LEU A 185 -4.71 7.98 15.58
CA LEU A 185 -3.80 7.79 14.45
C LEU A 185 -4.17 8.64 13.24
N MET A 186 -5.41 9.14 13.21
CA MET A 186 -5.94 9.99 12.15
C MET A 186 -5.66 11.49 12.42
N GLY A 187 -5.32 11.83 13.67
CA GLY A 187 -4.84 13.15 14.08
C GLY A 187 -3.32 13.31 13.94
N LEU A 188 -2.80 14.45 14.42
CA LEU A 188 -1.38 14.78 14.34
C LEU A 188 -0.51 13.77 15.10
N VAL A 189 0.56 13.31 14.46
CA VAL A 189 1.52 12.37 15.06
C VAL A 189 2.96 12.85 14.91
N GLN A 190 3.86 12.28 15.71
CA GLN A 190 5.32 12.42 15.60
C GLN A 190 5.96 11.03 15.55
N LEU A 191 7.16 10.97 14.96
CA LEU A 191 7.95 9.76 14.92
C LEU A 191 9.02 9.76 16.01
N ALA A 192 9.21 8.60 16.63
CA ALA A 192 10.28 8.35 17.59
C ALA A 192 11.14 7.17 17.13
N LYS A 193 12.42 7.15 17.54
CA LYS A 193 13.35 6.04 17.29
C LYS A 193 14.51 6.15 18.28
N GLY A 194 14.93 5.04 18.89
CA GLY A 194 16.16 4.97 19.68
C GLY A 194 16.23 5.92 20.89
N GLY A 195 15.10 6.27 21.52
CA GLY A 195 15.08 7.22 22.65
C GLY A 195 14.93 8.69 22.25
N GLU A 196 14.87 8.98 20.95
CA GLU A 196 14.73 10.32 20.39
C GLU A 196 13.36 10.51 19.72
N LEU A 197 12.89 11.76 19.69
CA LEU A 197 11.65 12.19 19.06
C LEU A 197 11.93 13.25 18.00
N LEU A 198 11.30 13.09 16.85
CA LEU A 198 11.31 14.08 15.78
C LEU A 198 10.31 15.20 16.09
N ALA A 199 10.78 16.45 16.17
CA ALA A 199 9.96 17.63 16.45
C ALA A 199 8.95 17.94 15.33
N ARG A 200 9.21 17.48 14.12
CA ARG A 200 8.29 17.60 12.98
C ARG A 200 7.03 16.77 13.23
N LYS A 201 5.89 17.34 12.85
CA LYS A 201 4.57 16.73 12.98
C LYS A 201 4.09 16.25 11.63
N PHE A 202 3.41 15.11 11.61
CA PHE A 202 2.74 14.55 10.45
C PHE A 202 1.23 14.65 10.65
N THR A 203 0.51 14.83 9.55
CA THR A 203 -0.95 14.99 9.53
C THR A 203 -1.67 13.80 10.17
N ASN A 204 -1.15 12.60 9.96
CA ASN A 204 -1.63 11.32 10.49
C ASN A 204 -0.56 10.24 10.33
N VAL A 205 -0.83 9.04 10.85
CA VAL A 205 0.10 7.91 10.78
C VAL A 205 0.44 7.49 9.34
N LEU A 206 -0.52 7.60 8.40
CA LEU A 206 -0.29 7.26 7.01
C LEU A 206 0.71 8.21 6.35
N HIS A 207 0.56 9.52 6.58
CA HIS A 207 1.53 10.51 6.09
C HIS A 207 2.93 10.22 6.65
N ALA A 208 3.03 9.89 7.94
CA ALA A 208 4.31 9.51 8.55
C ALA A 208 4.93 8.27 7.87
N LEU A 209 4.13 7.22 7.64
CA LEU A 209 4.58 6.01 6.93
C LEU A 209 5.02 6.31 5.50
N GLN A 210 4.26 7.09 4.74
CA GLN A 210 4.58 7.45 3.35
C GLN A 210 5.92 8.18 3.25
N VAL A 211 6.20 9.11 4.17
CA VAL A 211 7.48 9.80 4.23
C VAL A 211 8.59 8.80 4.53
N VAL A 212 8.47 7.97 5.57
CA VAL A 212 9.51 6.99 5.94
C VAL A 212 9.79 6.02 4.78
N GLN A 213 8.76 5.53 4.11
CA GLN A 213 8.89 4.66 2.94
C GLN A 213 9.58 5.36 1.76
N PHE A 214 9.25 6.63 1.51
CA PHE A 214 9.95 7.43 0.50
C PHE A 214 11.43 7.61 0.84
N CYS A 215 11.76 7.86 2.11
CA CYS A 215 13.14 7.96 2.55
C CYS A 215 13.90 6.67 2.26
N HIS A 216 13.27 5.54 2.53
CA HIS A 216 13.86 4.23 2.28
C HIS A 216 14.05 3.98 0.77
N TRP A 217 13.03 4.27 -0.04
CA TRP A 217 13.09 4.16 -1.50
C TRP A 217 14.17 5.05 -2.11
N LYS A 218 14.29 6.30 -1.63
CA LYS A 218 15.21 7.32 -2.13
C LYS A 218 16.51 7.43 -1.34
N ALA A 219 16.81 6.47 -0.47
CA ALA A 219 17.94 6.54 0.46
C ALA A 219 19.29 6.76 -0.25
N SER A 220 19.50 6.14 -1.41
CA SER A 220 20.73 6.31 -2.22
C SER A 220 20.85 7.71 -2.84
N GLU A 221 19.75 8.26 -3.34
CA GLU A 221 19.68 9.60 -3.95
C GLU A 221 19.88 10.69 -2.88
N LEU A 222 19.21 10.55 -1.73
CA LEU A 222 19.26 11.50 -0.62
C LEU A 222 20.66 11.61 0.01
N LYS A 223 21.42 10.51 0.07
CA LYS A 223 22.81 10.51 0.58
C LYS A 223 23.75 11.39 -0.26
N THR A 224 23.49 11.56 -1.55
CA THR A 224 24.31 12.40 -2.44
C THR A 224 24.00 13.89 -2.34
N SER A 225 22.81 14.25 -1.84
CA SER A 225 22.33 15.63 -1.77
C SER A 225 22.70 16.38 -0.48
N LYS A 226 23.23 15.69 0.55
CA LYS A 226 23.54 16.27 1.89
C LYS A 226 24.76 17.22 1.94
N VAL A 227 25.05 17.97 0.89
CA VAL A 227 26.03 19.05 0.94
C VAL A 227 25.32 20.36 1.28
N GLY A 228 25.20 20.64 2.58
CA GLY A 228 24.78 21.94 3.12
C GLY A 228 23.32 22.02 3.57
N SER A 229 23.06 21.74 4.84
CA SER A 229 21.83 22.17 5.52
C SER A 229 22.18 22.47 6.98
N ASP A 230 21.91 23.71 7.40
CA ASP A 230 22.04 24.16 8.78
C ASP A 230 21.05 23.39 9.65
N ALA A 231 21.57 22.47 10.47
CA ALA A 231 20.78 21.64 11.36
C ALA A 231 20.17 22.49 12.49
N VAL A 232 18.92 22.93 12.28
CA VAL A 232 18.03 23.32 13.39
C VAL A 232 17.73 22.04 14.19
N GLU A 233 17.62 22.15 15.52
CA GLU A 233 17.32 21.06 16.45
C GLU A 233 15.98 20.36 16.16
N GLU A 234 15.95 19.51 15.14
CA GLU A 234 14.76 18.76 14.72
C GLU A 234 14.56 17.49 15.54
N VAL A 235 15.60 16.99 16.21
CA VAL A 235 15.54 15.77 17.03
C VAL A 235 15.81 16.13 18.48
N LYS A 236 14.96 15.63 19.39
CA LYS A 236 15.09 15.88 20.84
C LYS A 236 15.03 14.56 21.61
N ALA A 237 15.74 14.51 22.73
CA ALA A 237 15.62 13.38 23.65
C ALA A 237 14.17 13.26 24.13
N MET A 238 13.63 12.05 24.11
CA MET A 238 12.28 11.79 24.59
C MET A 238 12.18 12.04 26.09
N SER A 239 11.11 12.73 26.49
CA SER A 239 10.72 12.83 27.90
C SER A 239 10.01 11.55 28.35
N ARG A 240 10.04 11.29 29.67
CA ARG A 240 9.36 10.13 30.25
C ARG A 240 7.86 10.07 29.94
N PRO A 241 7.08 11.18 30.00
CA PRO A 241 5.67 11.15 29.63
C PRO A 241 5.45 10.74 28.16
N GLN A 242 6.29 11.20 27.24
CA GLN A 242 6.19 10.84 25.82
C GLN A 242 6.41 9.34 25.60
N LEU A 243 7.40 8.76 26.30
CA LEU A 243 7.65 7.32 26.27
C LEU A 243 6.47 6.52 26.83
N GLU A 244 5.84 7.00 27.92
CA GLU A 244 4.65 6.38 28.50
C GLU A 244 3.46 6.42 27.51
N THR A 245 3.24 7.53 26.80
CA THR A 245 2.22 7.64 25.74
C THR A 245 2.49 6.69 24.57
N ILE A 246 3.74 6.59 24.11
CA ILE A 246 4.12 5.66 23.03
C ILE A 246 3.85 4.22 23.44
N ASN A 247 4.24 3.84 24.66
CA ASN A 247 4.01 2.49 25.16
C ASN A 247 2.52 2.16 25.30
N ALA A 248 1.71 3.13 25.72
CA ALA A 248 0.25 2.97 25.79
C ALA A 248 -0.36 2.78 24.40
N LEU A 249 0.11 3.52 23.40
CA LEU A 249 -0.31 3.40 22.00
C LEU A 249 0.09 2.03 21.45
N ASN A 250 1.35 1.61 21.61
CA ASN A 250 1.84 0.31 21.16
C ASN A 250 1.09 -0.85 21.82
N ALA A 251 0.69 -0.74 23.09
CA ALA A 251 -0.13 -1.76 23.74
C ALA A 251 -1.52 -1.96 23.10
N VAL A 252 -2.04 -0.94 22.41
CA VAL A 252 -3.33 -1.00 21.70
C VAL A 252 -3.15 -1.44 20.24
N PHE A 253 -2.19 -0.83 19.53
CA PHE A 253 -2.05 -1.01 18.08
C PHE A 253 -1.00 -2.03 17.66
N LEU A 254 -0.15 -2.49 18.58
CA LEU A 254 0.87 -3.52 18.38
C LEU A 254 0.94 -4.48 19.57
N PRO A 255 -0.17 -5.11 19.99
CA PRO A 255 -0.20 -5.96 21.17
C PRO A 255 0.67 -7.23 21.03
N ASP A 256 0.96 -7.66 19.79
CA ASP A 256 1.80 -8.83 19.50
C ASP A 256 2.78 -8.53 18.35
N GLU A 257 4.02 -8.16 18.71
CA GLU A 257 5.11 -7.91 17.75
C GLU A 257 5.51 -9.18 16.96
N GLY A 258 5.32 -10.36 17.57
CA GLY A 258 5.57 -11.64 16.91
C GLY A 258 4.57 -11.90 15.79
N LEU A 259 3.31 -11.55 16.00
CA LEU A 259 2.27 -11.58 14.97
C LEU A 259 2.60 -10.63 13.81
N VAL A 260 3.07 -9.42 14.08
CA VAL A 260 3.49 -8.46 13.03
C VAL A 260 4.61 -9.05 12.18
N THR A 261 5.67 -9.54 12.82
CA THR A 261 6.84 -10.13 12.14
C THR A 261 6.46 -11.36 11.32
N THR A 262 5.56 -12.20 11.83
CA THR A 262 5.11 -13.39 11.10
C THR A 262 4.11 -13.09 9.98
N THR A 263 3.34 -11.99 10.08
CA THR A 263 2.33 -11.59 9.09
C THR A 263 2.98 -11.02 7.83
N PHE A 264 3.93 -10.09 8.00
CA PHE A 264 4.66 -9.47 6.89
C PHE A 264 5.91 -10.26 6.48
N GLY A 265 6.35 -11.21 7.32
CA GLY A 265 7.45 -12.13 7.06
C GLY A 265 8.82 -11.63 7.54
N TYR A 266 9.76 -12.57 7.64
CA TYR A 266 11.12 -12.35 8.16
C TYR A 266 11.99 -11.47 7.24
N LEU A 267 11.69 -11.38 5.94
CA LEU A 267 12.54 -10.68 4.96
C LEU A 267 12.40 -9.15 5.02
N CYS A 268 11.28 -8.61 5.50
CA CYS A 268 11.18 -7.19 5.87
C CYS A 268 12.07 -6.84 7.09
N SER A 269 12.74 -7.83 7.69
CA SER A 269 13.59 -7.67 8.88
C SER A 269 15.06 -7.97 8.63
N ASN A 270 15.55 -7.99 7.37
CA ASN A 270 16.98 -8.04 7.09
C ASN A 270 17.69 -6.99 7.96
N GLY A 271 18.49 -7.46 8.91
CA GLY A 271 19.04 -6.64 10.00
C GLY A 271 19.93 -5.49 9.52
N GLU A 272 20.39 -5.51 8.27
CA GLU A 272 21.16 -4.42 7.66
C GLU A 272 20.30 -3.21 7.27
N GLU A 273 18.99 -3.37 7.05
CA GLU A 273 18.09 -2.27 6.65
C GLU A 273 17.38 -1.57 7.83
N LYS A 274 17.08 -2.31 8.93
CA LYS A 274 16.43 -1.76 10.14
C LYS A 274 17.23 -0.58 10.75
N ASP A 275 18.55 -0.65 10.65
CA ASP A 275 19.48 0.37 11.18
C ASP A 275 19.92 1.42 10.17
N SER A 276 19.44 1.36 8.92
CA SER A 276 19.94 2.23 7.84
C SER A 276 19.38 3.65 7.85
N LEU A 277 18.21 3.87 8.47
CA LEU A 277 17.45 5.12 8.38
C LEU A 277 17.24 5.72 9.77
N ASN A 278 17.82 6.90 10.01
CA ASN A 278 17.70 7.63 11.27
C ASN A 278 16.60 8.71 11.20
N LEU A 279 16.18 9.25 12.35
CA LEU A 279 15.19 10.34 12.41
C LEU A 279 15.62 11.57 11.62
N THR A 280 16.92 11.86 11.59
CA THR A 280 17.50 12.96 10.82
C THR A 280 17.38 12.73 9.31
N ASP A 281 17.49 11.49 8.83
CA ASP A 281 17.25 11.14 7.44
C ASP A 281 15.79 11.37 7.08
N ALA A 282 14.87 10.88 7.92
CA ALA A 282 13.44 11.09 7.75
C ALA A 282 13.07 12.57 7.71
N SER A 283 13.63 13.37 8.61
CA SER A 283 13.38 14.82 8.64
C SER A 283 13.85 15.53 7.37
N SER A 284 15.09 15.26 6.95
CA SER A 284 15.68 15.89 5.75
C SER A 284 14.93 15.56 4.46
N ALA A 285 14.30 14.39 4.41
CA ALA A 285 13.59 13.90 3.25
C ALA A 285 12.14 14.39 3.13
N ILE A 286 11.58 15.03 4.17
CA ILE A 286 10.21 15.55 4.13
C ILE A 286 10.07 16.60 3.04
N ALA A 287 11.01 17.53 2.94
CA ALA A 287 10.98 18.54 1.88
C ALA A 287 11.05 17.90 0.48
N SER A 288 11.88 16.87 0.30
CA SER A 288 11.98 16.12 -0.96
C SER A 288 10.72 15.32 -1.27
N TRP A 289 10.07 14.74 -0.26
CA TRP A 289 8.80 14.03 -0.40
C TRP A 289 7.66 15.00 -0.75
N GLU A 290 7.60 16.17 -0.08
CA GLU A 290 6.64 17.24 -0.36
C GLU A 290 6.82 17.75 -1.80
N GLU A 291 8.06 18.00 -2.23
CA GLU A 291 8.39 18.40 -3.61
C GLU A 291 7.97 17.33 -4.63
N TYR A 292 8.31 16.06 -4.36
CA TYR A 292 7.96 14.92 -5.20
C TYR A 292 6.43 14.79 -5.36
N THR A 293 5.70 14.81 -4.25
CA THR A 293 4.23 14.70 -4.26
C THR A 293 3.59 15.90 -4.94
N CYS A 294 4.10 17.12 -4.71
CA CYS A 294 3.64 18.32 -5.41
C CYS A 294 3.88 18.24 -6.92
N LYS A 295 5.00 17.66 -7.36
CA LYS A 295 5.27 17.43 -8.78
C LYS A 295 4.24 16.48 -9.39
N LEU A 296 3.99 15.33 -8.74
CA LEU A 296 3.00 14.35 -9.20
C LEU A 296 1.59 14.95 -9.25
N LEU A 297 1.20 15.75 -8.24
CA LEU A 297 -0.08 16.43 -8.24
C LEU A 297 -0.20 17.41 -9.43
N LYS A 298 0.84 18.18 -9.73
CA LYS A 298 0.86 19.08 -10.88
C LYS A 298 0.72 18.33 -12.20
N GLU A 299 1.41 17.19 -12.34
CA GLU A 299 1.29 16.33 -13.52
C GLU A 299 -0.15 15.82 -13.67
N LEU A 300 -0.75 15.28 -12.59
CA LEU A 300 -2.14 14.85 -12.56
C LEU A 300 -3.11 15.97 -12.95
N LEU A 301 -3.00 17.14 -12.31
CA LEU A 301 -3.85 18.31 -12.59
C LEU A 301 -3.69 18.81 -14.03
N SER A 302 -2.50 18.69 -14.61
CA SER A 302 -2.25 19.09 -16.00
C SER A 302 -2.86 18.13 -17.01
N SER A 303 -2.97 16.84 -16.67
CA SER A 303 -3.56 15.81 -17.54
C SER A 303 -5.07 15.73 -17.41
N LEU A 304 -5.62 16.11 -16.26
CA LEU A 304 -7.05 15.96 -15.96
C LEU A 304 -8.01 16.56 -17.02
N PRO A 305 -7.81 17.78 -17.57
CA PRO A 305 -8.72 18.32 -18.58
C PRO A 305 -8.77 17.48 -19.86
N GLN A 306 -7.62 16.90 -20.24
CA GLN A 306 -7.55 15.99 -21.38
C GLN A 306 -8.30 14.69 -21.08
N TRP A 307 -8.07 14.11 -19.90
CA TRP A 307 -8.76 12.90 -19.48
C TRP A 307 -10.27 13.09 -19.41
N GLU A 308 -10.74 14.22 -18.89
CA GLU A 308 -12.16 14.58 -18.91
C GLU A 308 -12.73 14.69 -20.34
N THR A 309 -11.95 15.25 -21.27
CA THR A 309 -12.39 15.42 -22.66
C THR A 309 -12.54 14.09 -23.38
N TYR A 310 -11.59 13.17 -23.18
CA TYR A 310 -11.54 11.89 -23.90
C TYR A 310 -12.09 10.71 -23.11
N GLN A 311 -12.45 10.91 -21.85
CA GLN A 311 -12.89 9.87 -20.90
C GLN A 311 -11.89 8.71 -20.80
N THR A 312 -10.59 9.01 -20.90
CA THR A 312 -9.51 8.02 -20.75
C THR A 312 -8.30 8.64 -20.04
N LEU A 313 -7.61 7.84 -19.23
CA LEU A 313 -6.36 8.23 -18.59
C LEU A 313 -5.15 8.19 -19.55
N HIS A 314 -5.34 7.63 -20.75
CA HIS A 314 -4.30 7.62 -21.76
C HIS A 314 -4.07 9.01 -22.35
N LYS A 315 -2.79 9.37 -22.50
CA LYS A 315 -2.40 10.62 -23.16
C LYS A 315 -2.68 10.50 -24.66
N VAL A 316 -3.69 11.22 -25.14
CA VAL A 316 -3.97 11.32 -26.57
C VAL A 316 -3.00 12.35 -27.16
N GLU A 317 -2.05 11.93 -28.00
CA GLU A 317 -1.22 12.91 -28.70
C GLU A 317 -2.10 13.68 -29.71
N SER A 318 -2.21 14.99 -29.53
CA SER A 318 -2.81 15.86 -30.53
C SER A 318 -1.91 15.87 -31.77
N GLY A 319 -2.39 15.27 -32.86
CA GLY A 319 -1.70 15.31 -34.15
C GLY A 319 -1.58 16.70 -34.76
#